data_AF-A0A8S2ZVI0-F1
#
_entry.id   AF-A0A8S2ZVI0-F1
#
_cell.length_a   1.000
_cell.length_b   1.000
_cell.length_c   1.000
_cell.angle_alpha   90.00
_cell.angle_beta   90.00
_cell.angle_gamma   90.00
#
_symmetry.space_group_name_H-M   'P 1'
#
loop_
_entity.id
_entity.type
_entity.pdbx_description
1 polymer ?
#
loop_
_entity_poly.entity_id
_entity_poly.type
_entity_poly.pdbx_seq_one_letter_code
_entity_poly.pdbx_strand_id
1 'polypeptide(L)' 'MAEIAKIENSKENQNVLAIAQLGDMIEFMRGTYSHWAIYAGNGCVIHRWGDDDGIGRSVGFWG' A
#
# COMPACT_ATOMS: atom_id res chain seq x y z
N MET A 1 11.13 -6.33 -6.04
CA MET A 1 10.08 -7.25 -6.56
C MET A 1 8.72 -6.58 -6.42
N ALA A 2 7.69 -7.02 -7.15
CA ALA A 2 6.33 -6.57 -6.93
C ALA A 2 5.59 -7.61 -6.09
N GLU A 3 4.77 -7.17 -5.14
CA GLU A 3 3.99 -8.04 -4.26
C GLU A 3 2.53 -7.59 -4.23
N ILE A 4 1.62 -8.56 -4.07
CA ILE A 4 0.21 -8.32 -3.82
C ILE A 4 -0.03 -8.31 -2.32
N ALA A 5 -0.54 -7.20 -1.79
CA ALA A 5 -0.85 -7.05 -0.37
C ALA A 5 -2.31 -6.65 -0.16
N LYS A 6 -2.86 -7.01 1.01
CA LYS A 6 -4.21 -6.59 1.42
C LYS A 6 -4.12 -5.32 2.26
N ILE A 7 -4.93 -4.33 1.92
CA ILE A 7 -5.03 -3.10 2.72
C ILE A 7 -5.72 -3.43 4.04
N GLU A 8 -5.17 -2.91 5.14
CA GLU A 8 -5.74 -3.03 6.47
C GLU A 8 -7.16 -2.46 6.53
N ASN A 9 -8.07 -3.13 7.23
CA ASN A 9 -9.47 -2.74 7.32
C ASN A 9 -9.72 -1.66 8.40
N SER A 10 -9.11 -0.49 8.24
CA SER A 10 -9.39 0.70 9.06
C SER A 10 -10.52 1.55 8.45
N LYS A 11 -11.14 2.42 9.26
CA LYS A 11 -12.23 3.30 8.79
C LYS A 11 -11.74 4.30 7.74
N GLU A 12 -10.52 4.79 7.89
CA GLU A 12 -9.84 5.66 6.93
C GLU A 12 -9.66 4.94 5.59
N ASN A 13 -9.15 3.69 5.62
CA ASN A 13 -8.94 2.89 4.42
C ASN A 13 -10.26 2.50 3.75
N GLN A 14 -11.33 2.24 4.50
CA GLN A 14 -12.65 1.95 3.94
C GLN A 14 -13.17 3.09 3.06
N ASN A 15 -12.94 4.35 3.44
CA ASN A 15 -13.37 5.50 2.63
C ASN A 15 -12.61 5.57 1.31
N VAL A 16 -11.31 5.28 1.31
CA VAL A 16 -10.49 5.22 0.09
C VAL A 16 -10.93 4.04 -0.78
N LEU A 17 -11.12 2.85 -0.19
CA LEU A 17 -11.54 1.65 -0.89
C LEU A 17 -12.95 1.75 -1.47
N ALA A 18 -13.84 2.54 -0.85
CA ALA A 18 -15.20 2.76 -1.34
C ALA A 18 -15.24 3.51 -2.68
N ILE A 19 -14.19 4.27 -3.00
CA ILE A 19 -14.12 5.06 -4.25
C ILE A 19 -13.04 4.56 -5.22
N ALA A 20 -12.14 3.67 -4.78
CA ALA A 20 -11.04 3.18 -5.60
C ALA A 20 -11.50 2.28 -6.75
N GLN A 21 -10.90 2.48 -7.92
CA GLN A 21 -11.10 1.70 -9.14
C GLN A 21 -9.83 0.92 -9.50
N LEU A 22 -10.00 -0.18 -10.24
CA LEU A 22 -8.88 -1.00 -10.70
C LEU A 22 -7.87 -0.13 -11.45
N GLY A 23 -6.60 -0.20 -11.03
CA GLY A 23 -5.52 0.60 -11.61
C GLY A 23 -5.28 1.94 -10.93
N ASP A 24 -6.15 2.38 -10.00
CA ASP A 24 -5.92 3.61 -9.24
C ASP A 24 -4.65 3.54 -8.41
N MET A 25 -3.96 4.66 -8.30
CA MET A 25 -2.78 4.78 -7.48
C MET A 25 -3.17 5.16 -6.05
N ILE A 26 -2.72 4.37 -5.08
CA ILE A 26 -2.97 4.57 -3.65
C ILE A 26 -1.68 5.00 -2.96
N GLU A 27 -1.78 6.09 -2.20
CA GLU A 27 -0.70 6.60 -1.37
C GLU A 27 -0.79 6.05 0.07
N PHE A 28 0.33 5.57 0.58
CA PHE A 28 0.51 5.20 1.98
C PHE A 28 1.51 6.16 2.60
N MET A 29 1.01 7.05 3.47
CA MET A 29 1.84 7.99 4.21
C MET A 29 2.64 7.25 5.29
N ARG A 30 3.96 7.15 5.13
CA ARG A 30 4.87 6.52 6.11
C ARG A 30 5.70 7.56 6.86
N GLY A 31 5.01 8.59 7.37
CA GLY A 31 5.63 9.70 8.10
C GLY A 31 6.40 10.65 7.18
N THR A 32 7.65 10.31 6.85
CA THR A 32 8.57 11.18 6.10
C THR A 32 8.69 10.83 4.61
N TYR A 33 8.07 9.75 4.15
CA TYR A 33 8.01 9.37 2.76
C TYR A 33 6.64 8.80 2.39
N SER A 34 6.32 8.86 1.10
CA SER A 34 5.15 8.24 0.52
C SER A 34 5.52 6.90 -0.08
N HIS A 35 4.83 5.85 0.36
CA HIS A 35 4.85 4.57 -0.33
C HIS A 35 3.65 4.48 -1.26
N TRP A 36 3.82 3.85 -2.42
CA TRP A 36 2.80 3.86 -3.47
C TRP A 36 2.46 2.44 -3.91
N ALA A 37 1.18 2.23 -4.20
CA ALA A 37 0.69 0.98 -4.77
C ALA A 37 -0.38 1.24 -5.83
N ILE A 38 -0.69 0.21 -6.61
CA ILE A 38 -1.76 0.20 -7.60
C ILE A 38 -2.90 -0.68 -7.07
N TYR A 39 -4.13 -0.19 -7.08
CA TYR A 39 -5.30 -0.96 -6.64
C TYR A 39 -5.62 -2.08 -7.62
N ALA A 40 -5.69 -3.30 -7.10
CA ALA A 40 -5.92 -4.53 -7.85
C ALA A 40 -7.33 -5.11 -7.61
N GLY A 41 -8.18 -4.40 -6.86
CA GLY A 41 -9.54 -4.82 -6.54
C GLY A 41 -9.64 -5.60 -5.23
N ASN A 42 -10.86 -5.72 -4.70
CA ASN A 42 -11.18 -6.52 -3.51
C ASN A 42 -10.33 -6.18 -2.26
N GLY A 43 -9.96 -4.90 -2.10
CA GLY A 43 -9.09 -4.45 -1.02
C GLY A 43 -7.62 -4.84 -1.17
N CYS A 44 -7.20 -5.32 -2.35
CA CYS A 44 -5.83 -5.71 -2.64
C CYS A 44 -5.11 -4.66 -3.49
N VAL A 45 -3.79 -4.56 -3.33
CA VAL A 45 -2.90 -3.69 -4.10
C VAL A 45 -1.67 -4.43 -4.59
N ILE A 46 -1.08 -3.95 -5.68
CA ILE A 46 0.25 -4.34 -6.13
C ILE A 46 1.20 -3.20 -5.79
N HIS A 47 2.26 -3.48 -5.03
CA HIS A 47 3.29 -2.50 -4.72
C HIS A 47 4.69 -3.05 -4.93
N ARG A 48 5.68 -2.15 -4.95
CA ARG A 48 7.08 -2.56 -4.90
C ARG A 48 7.43 -3.00 -3.48
N TRP A 49 8.11 -4.13 -3.41
CA TRP A 49 8.67 -4.72 -2.19
C TRP A 49 10.14 -5.07 -2.42
N GLY A 50 10.96 -4.84 -1.42
CA GLY A 50 12.38 -5.19 -1.40
C GLY A 50 12.96 -4.82 -0.05
N ASP A 51 14.11 -5.41 0.30
CA ASP A 51 14.81 -5.15 1.56
C ASP A 51 15.29 -3.69 1.72
N ASP A 52 15.18 -2.92 0.64
CA ASP A 52 15.40 -1.48 0.60
C ASP A 52 14.15 -0.80 0.02
N ASP A 53 13.28 -0.33 0.92
CA ASP A 53 12.15 0.55 0.64
C ASP A 53 12.59 2.00 0.34
N GLY A 54 13.86 2.19 -0.05
CA GLY A 54 14.47 3.48 -0.37
C GLY A 54 14.90 4.29 0.86
N ILE A 55 14.71 3.70 2.04
CA ILE A 55 15.22 4.15 3.32
C ILE A 55 15.79 2.89 3.92
N GLY A 56 17.11 2.72 4.00
CA GLY A 56 17.80 1.49 4.42
C GLY A 56 17.43 0.97 5.82
N ARG A 57 16.18 0.52 5.97
CA ARG A 57 15.49 0.08 7.17
C ARG A 57 14.49 -0.97 6.72
N SER A 58 15.02 -2.15 6.45
CA SER A 58 14.28 -3.40 6.52
C SER A 58 13.57 -3.50 7.88
N VAL A 59 12.33 -3.02 7.96
CA VAL A 59 11.43 -3.28 9.07
C VAL A 59 10.09 -3.64 8.46
N GLY A 60 9.83 -4.96 8.44
CA GLY A 60 8.51 -5.48 8.14
C GLY A 60 7.50 -4.85 9.10
N PHE A 61 6.70 -3.94 8.59
CA PHE A 61 5.50 -3.44 9.26
C PHE A 61 4.29 -3.94 8.49
N TRP A 62 3.79 -5.09 8.94
CA TRP A 62 2.41 -5.50 8.82
C TRP A 62 2.06 -6.20 10.14
N GLY A 63 1.42 -5.45 11.02
CA GLY A 63 0.84 -5.89 12.30
C GLY A 63 -0.31 -4.96 12.61
#